data_AF-A0A6P0X583-F1
#
_entry.id   AF-A0A6P0X583-F1
#
_cell.length_a   1.000
_cell.length_b   1.000
_cell.length_c   1.000
_cell.angle_alpha   90.00
_cell.angle_beta   90.00
_cell.angle_gamma   90.00
#
_symmetry.space_group_name_H-M   'P 1'
#
loop_
_entity.id
_entity.type
_entity.pdbx_description
1 polymer ?
#
loop_
_entity_poly.entity_id
_entity_poly.type
_entity_poly.pdbx_seq_one_letter_code
_entity_poly.pdbx_strand_id
1 'polypeptide(L)' 'MATEDNVRLYITVSRYNYRKLKEWARIHGKPPSTFAGQIVATNLESNFNTIERQKQDLAHYEGISIEELEKLWEGEGDSV' A
#
# COMPACT_ATOMS: atom_id res chain seq x y z
N MET A 1 -3.23 -1.86 23.24
CA MET A 1 -3.23 -1.13 21.96
C MET A 1 -2.13 -1.75 21.14
N ALA A 2 -2.47 -2.49 20.08
CA ALA A 2 -1.45 -3.00 19.17
C ALA A 2 -0.69 -1.79 18.63
N THR A 3 0.63 -1.78 18.83
CA THR A 3 1.50 -0.84 18.15
C THR A 3 1.23 -1.00 16.66
N GLU A 4 0.88 0.07 15.95
CA GLU A 4 0.89 0.03 14.49
C GLU A 4 2.30 -0.40 14.08
N ASP A 5 2.44 -1.65 13.64
CA ASP A 5 3.71 -2.19 13.24
C ASP A 5 4.11 -1.48 11.94
N ASN A 6 5.10 -0.59 12.05
CA ASN A 6 5.59 0.19 10.93
C ASN A 6 6.36 -0.72 9.97
N VAL A 7 5.74 -1.09 8.86
CA VAL A 7 6.39 -1.86 7.78
C VAL A 7 7.17 -0.92 6.86
N ARG A 8 8.42 -1.30 6.51
CA ARG A 8 9.24 -0.54 5.56
C ARG A 8 9.10 -1.12 4.16
N LEU A 9 8.54 -0.32 3.25
CA LEU A 9 8.44 -0.66 1.84
C LEU A 9 9.57 0.02 1.02
N TYR A 10 10.27 -0.75 0.20
CA TYR A 10 11.21 -0.23 -0.80
C TYR A 10 10.50 -0.05 -2.14
N ILE A 11 10.37 1.20 -2.59
CA ILE A 11 9.71 1.53 -3.86
C ILE A 11 10.68 2.11 -4.88
N THR A 12 10.49 1.74 -6.15
CA THR A 12 11.19 2.39 -7.27
C THR A 12 10.28 3.43 -7.89
N VAL A 13 10.77 4.67 -8.00
CA VAL A 13 10.04 5.79 -8.63
C VAL A 13 10.86 6.39 -9.77
N SER A 14 10.18 6.97 -10.75
CA SER A 14 10.85 7.68 -11.84
C SER A 14 11.68 8.85 -11.31
N ARG A 15 12.78 9.16 -12.00
CA ARG A 15 13.65 10.31 -11.66
C ARG A 15 12.86 11.63 -11.65
N TYR A 16 11.87 11.77 -12.54
CA TYR A 16 11.00 12.93 -12.60
C TYR A 16 10.15 13.08 -11.32
N ASN A 17 9.48 12.00 -10.90
CA ASN A 17 8.65 12.00 -9.68
C ASN A 17 9.50 12.26 -8.44
N TYR A 18 10.68 11.63 -8.35
CA TYR A 18 11.60 11.89 -7.24
C TYR A 18 12.06 13.35 -7.18
N ARG A 19 12.27 14.00 -8.33
CA ARG A 19 12.58 15.43 -8.38
C ARG A 19 11.44 16.27 -7.81
N LYS A 20 10.19 15.98 -8.18
CA LYS A 20 9.00 16.68 -7.65
C LYS A 20 8.81 16.45 -6.15
N LEU A 21 9.03 15.23 -5.66
CA LEU A 21 9.03 14.94 -4.23
C LEU A 21 10.11 15.75 -3.48
N LYS A 22 11.30 15.91 -4.06
CA LYS A 22 12.36 16.75 -3.47
C LYS A 22 12.01 18.24 -3.43
N GLU A 23 11.39 18.76 -4.50
CA GLU A 23 10.90 20.14 -4.54
C GLU A 23 9.88 20.37 -3.43
N TRP A 24 8.90 19.46 -3.30
CA TRP A 24 7.87 19.54 -2.28
C TRP A 24 8.44 19.41 -0.86
N ALA A 25 9.35 18.46 -0.66
CA ALA A 25 10.10 18.27 0.57
C ALA A 25 10.83 19.53 1.05
N ARG A 26 11.48 20.24 0.13
CA ARG A 26 12.19 21.49 0.43
C ARG A 26 11.26 22.60 0.88
N ILE A 27 10.06 22.71 0.27
CA ILE A 27 9.09 23.75 0.62
C ILE A 27 8.57 23.57 2.06
N HIS A 28 8.38 22.32 2.49
CA HIS A 28 7.74 22.02 3.79
C HIS A 28 8.70 21.53 4.88
N GLY A 29 10.01 21.43 4.59
CA GLY A 29 11.01 20.99 5.57
C GLY A 29 10.84 19.55 6.05
N LYS A 30 10.31 18.67 5.21
CA LYS A 30 10.08 17.24 5.52
C LYS A 30 10.80 16.34 4.51
N PRO A 31 11.21 15.11 4.87
CA PRO A 31 11.83 14.20 3.92
C PRO A 31 10.92 13.81 2.74
N PRO A 32 11.47 13.56 1.54
CA PRO A 32 10.69 13.06 0.40
C PRO A 32 9.91 11.77 0.69
N SER A 33 10.43 10.91 1.55
CA SER A 33 9.79 9.65 1.96
C SER A 33 8.48 9.88 2.71
N THR A 34 8.36 10.96 3.48
CA THR A 34 7.12 11.31 4.17
C THR A 34 5.99 11.57 3.18
N PHE A 35 6.25 12.36 2.13
CA PHE A 35 5.26 12.64 1.10
C PHE A 35 4.96 11.42 0.23
N ALA A 36 5.96 10.60 -0.08
CA ALA A 36 5.75 9.34 -0.78
C ALA A 36 4.80 8.42 0.02
N GLY A 37 5.03 8.29 1.33
CA GLY A 37 4.16 7.54 2.23
C GLY A 37 2.75 8.10 2.27
N GLN A 38 2.59 9.42 2.39
CA GLN A 38 1.28 10.08 2.35
C GLN A 38 0.53 9.83 1.04
N ILE A 39 1.21 9.97 -0.10
CA ILE A 39 0.62 9.70 -1.41
C ILE A 39 0.14 8.25 -1.49
N VAL A 40 0.96 7.28 -1.06
CA VAL A 40 0.58 5.87 -1.06
C VAL A 40 -0.62 5.63 -0.15
N ALA A 41 -0.60 6.14 1.09
CA ALA A 41 -1.70 5.99 2.03
C ALA A 41 -3.01 6.57 1.48
N THR A 42 -3.01 7.82 1.00
CA THR A 42 -4.20 8.45 0.41
C THR A 42 -4.71 7.68 -0.81
N ASN A 43 -3.82 7.17 -1.67
CA ASN A 43 -4.25 6.39 -2.82
C ASN A 43 -4.85 5.05 -2.40
N LEU A 44 -4.28 4.36 -1.42
CA LEU A 44 -4.84 3.12 -0.89
C LEU A 44 -6.24 3.37 -0.31
N GLU A 45 -6.38 4.36 0.57
CA GLU A 45 -7.66 4.73 1.18
C GLU A 45 -8.72 5.04 0.13
N SER A 46 -8.37 5.80 -0.91
CA SER A 46 -9.30 6.13 -1.99
C SER A 46 -9.74 4.91 -2.81
N ASN A 47 -8.98 3.80 -2.75
CA ASN A 47 -9.24 2.58 -3.50
C ASN A 47 -9.73 1.41 -2.63
N PHE A 48 -9.95 1.58 -1.31
CA PHE A 48 -10.36 0.48 -0.43
C PHE A 48 -11.60 -0.26 -0.93
N ASN A 49 -12.66 0.45 -1.33
CA ASN A 49 -13.87 -0.19 -1.86
C ASN A 49 -13.59 -0.99 -3.16
N THR A 50 -12.68 -0.49 -4.00
CA THR A 50 -12.29 -1.17 -5.23
C THR A 50 -11.49 -2.44 -4.91
N ILE A 51 -10.54 -2.35 -3.97
CA ILE A 51 -9.74 -3.49 -3.50
C ILE A 51 -10.65 -4.57 -2.92
N GLU A 52 -11.59 -4.19 -2.04
CA GLU A 52 -12.54 -5.13 -1.44
C GLU A 52 -13.43 -5.80 -2.48
N ARG A 53 -13.92 -5.03 -3.47
CA ARG A 53 -14.69 -5.60 -4.58
C ARG A 53 -13.85 -6.57 -5.42
N GLN A 54 -12.61 -6.21 -5.75
CA GLN A 54 -11.72 -7.08 -6.52
C GLN A 54 -11.38 -8.36 -5.76
N LYS A 55 -11.22 -8.28 -4.43
CA LYS A 55 -11.04 -9.44 -3.56
C LYS A 55 -12.27 -10.37 -3.60
N GLN A 56 -13.48 -9.80 -3.52
CA GLN A 56 -14.73 -10.55 -3.65
C GLN A 56 -14.86 -11.24 -5.02
N ASP A 57 -14.57 -10.50 -6.10
CA ASP A 57 -14.63 -11.02 -7.46
C ASP A 57 -13.64 -12.17 -7.66
N LEU A 58 -12.43 -12.06 -7.09
CA LEU A 58 -11.41 -13.12 -7.12
C LEU A 58 -11.84 -14.36 -6.33
N ALA A 59 -12.31 -14.20 -5.10
CA ALA A 59 -12.80 -15.31 -4.28
C ALA A 59 -13.94 -16.07 -5.00
N HIS A 60 -14.87 -15.32 -5.61
CA HIS A 60 -15.94 -15.90 -6.40
C HIS A 60 -15.42 -16.68 -7.61
N TYR A 61 -14.44 -16.14 -8.34
CA TYR A 61 -13.83 -16.79 -9.49
C TYR A 61 -13.08 -18.08 -9.11
N GLU A 62 -12.38 -18.07 -7.98
CA GLU A 62 -11.66 -19.23 -7.45
C GLU A 62 -12.58 -20.26 -6.77
N GLY A 63 -13.84 -19.90 -6.53
CA GLY A 63 -14.83 -20.77 -5.90
C GLY A 63 -14.57 -21.00 -4.41
N ILE A 64 -13.84 -20.09 -3.76
CA ILE A 64 -13.50 -20.13 -2.33
C ILE A 64 -14.16 -18.96 -1.60
N SER A 65 -14.23 -19.03 -0.27
CA SER A 65 -14.69 -17.91 0.54
C SER A 65 -13.63 -16.81 0.63
N ILE A 66 -14.03 -15.59 1.02
CA ILE A 66 -13.09 -14.49 1.26
C ILE A 66 -12.15 -14.86 2.40
N GLU A 67 -12.66 -15.49 3.46
CA GLU A 67 -11.85 -15.93 4.60
C GLU A 67 -10.85 -17.02 4.23
N GLU A 68 -11.18 -17.88 3.28
CA GLU A 68 -10.25 -18.86 2.71
C GLU A 68 -9.15 -18.18 1.89
N LEU A 69 -9.53 -17.20 1.06
CA LEU A 69 -8.59 -16.40 0.27
C LEU A 69 -7.62 -15.62 1.17
N GLU A 70 -8.11 -14.97 2.24
CA GLU A 70 -7.29 -14.22 3.18
C GLU A 70 -6.28 -15.12 3.91
N LYS A 71 -6.69 -16.32 4.33
CA LYS A 71 -5.78 -17.31 4.95
C LYS A 71 -4.68 -17.78 4.01
N LEU A 72 -4.96 -17.90 2.72
CA LEU A 72 -3.94 -18.24 1.72
C LEU A 72 -2.87 -17.15 1.64
N TRP A 73 -3.30 -15.87 1.64
CA TRP A 73 -2.38 -14.73 1.56
C TRP A 73 -1.61 -14.47 2.85
N GLU A 74 -2.21 -14.69 4.02
CA GLU A 74 -1.53 -14.61 5.31
C GLU A 74 -0.33 -15.56 5.39
N GLY A 75 -0.40 -16.73 4.72
CA GLY A 75 0.70 -17.69 4.63
C GLY A 75 1.85 -17.29 3.69
N GLU A 76 1.64 -16.36 2.77
CA GLU A 76 2.66 -15.87 1.82
C GLU A 76 3.43 -14.64 2.36
N GLY A 77 2.91 -13.98 3.40
CA GLY A 77 3.38 -12.68 3.88
C GLY A 77 4.64 -12.66 4.77
N ASP A 78 5.15 -13.81 5.21
CA ASP A 78 6.28 -13.90 6.16
C ASP A 78 7.67 -14.10 5.51
N SER A 79 7.78 -13.99 4.17
CA SER A 79 9.02 -14.30 3.43
C SER A 79 9.65 -13.14 2.63
N VAL A 80 9.41 -11.87 2.98
CA VAL A 80 10.12 -10.71 2.39
C VAL A 80 10.53 -9.67 3.42
#